data_AF-A0AA41YW63-F1
#
_entry.id   AF-A0AA41YW63-F1
#
_cell.length_a   1.000
_cell.length_b   1.000
_cell.length_c   1.000
_cell.angle_alpha   90.00
_cell.angle_beta   90.00
_cell.angle_gamma   90.00
#
_symmetry.space_group_name_H-M   'P 1'
#
loop_
_entity.id
_entity.type
_entity.pdbx_description
1 polymer ?
#
loop_
_entity_poly.entity_id
_entity_poly.type
_entity_poly.pdbx_seq_one_letter_code
_entity_poly.pdbx_strand_id
1 'polypeptide(L)'
;MPDLGVTVEKLVVAGDMMTVHMAFTGHFTGTFGKLKGTGQPIRFIAKDLLKLADGKVTNNWHIEDNLTLLQQMGGVAKLDM
;
A
#
# COMPACT_ATOMS: atom_id res chain seq x y z
N MET A 1 -2.16 -10.78 5.49
CA MET A 1 -2.37 -9.82 6.59
C MET A 1 -3.87 -9.78 6.82
N PRO A 2 -4.38 -10.58 7.75
CA PRO A 2 -5.82 -10.77 7.93
C PRO A 2 -6.53 -9.50 8.45
N ASP A 3 -5.78 -8.59 9.05
CA ASP A 3 -6.23 -7.34 9.67
C ASP A 3 -5.74 -6.09 8.93
N LEU A 4 -5.47 -6.21 7.62
CA LEU A 4 -5.00 -5.09 6.82
C LEU A 4 -6.07 -4.00 6.76
N GLY A 5 -5.78 -2.86 7.38
CA GLY A 5 -6.55 -1.62 7.29
C GLY A 5 -5.92 -0.63 6.33
N VAL A 6 -6.74 0.26 5.78
CA VAL A 6 -6.31 1.36 4.91
C VAL A 6 -6.90 2.68 5.41
N THR A 7 -6.07 3.71 5.46
CA THR A 7 -6.48 5.09 5.70
C THR A 7 -6.20 5.93 4.46
N VAL A 8 -7.22 6.64 3.98
CA VAL A 8 -7.03 7.69 2.96
C VAL A 8 -6.47 8.93 3.64
N GLU A 9 -5.17 9.18 3.47
CA GLU A 9 -4.50 10.33 4.09
C GLU A 9 -4.68 11.60 3.26
N LYS A 10 -4.75 11.48 1.92
CA LYS A 10 -5.05 12.59 1.00
C LYS A 10 -5.83 12.11 -0.20
N LEU A 11 -6.75 12.95 -0.67
CA LEU A 11 -7.49 12.73 -1.90
C LEU A 11 -7.58 14.07 -2.64
N VAL A 12 -7.21 14.06 -3.92
CA VAL A 12 -7.29 15.23 -4.80
C VAL A 12 -8.03 14.82 -6.05
N VAL A 13 -9.05 15.59 -6.41
CA VAL A 13 -9.84 15.42 -7.64
C VAL A 13 -9.55 16.58 -8.57
N ALA A 14 -9.27 16.28 -9.83
CA ALA A 14 -9.07 17.25 -10.89
C ALA A 14 -9.74 16.75 -12.17
N GLY A 15 -10.93 17.30 -12.47
CA GLY A 15 -11.73 16.86 -13.62
C GLY A 15 -12.17 15.40 -13.49
N ASP A 16 -11.86 14.60 -14.51
CA ASP A 16 -12.14 13.17 -14.57
C ASP A 16 -11.04 12.32 -13.92
N MET A 17 -10.07 12.94 -13.26
CA MET A 17 -8.95 12.27 -12.60
C MET A 17 -9.00 12.46 -11.08
N MET A 18 -8.55 11.46 -10.35
CA MET A 18 -8.39 11.51 -8.89
C MET A 18 -7.05 10.88 -8.50
N THR A 19 -6.32 11.48 -7.57
CA THR A 19 -5.20 10.81 -6.90
C THR A 19 -5.47 10.63 -5.43
N VAL A 20 -5.11 9.46 -4.91
CA VAL A 20 -5.30 9.07 -3.51
C VAL A 20 -3.96 8.68 -2.92
N HIS A 21 -3.61 9.26 -1.77
CA HIS A 21 -2.50 8.84 -0.93
C HIS A 21 -3.06 8.02 0.23
N MET A 22 -2.61 6.78 0.34
CA MET A 22 -3.11 5.82 1.32
C MET A 22 -1.99 5.32 2.22
N ALA A 23 -2.34 5.08 3.48
CA ALA A 23 -1.50 4.35 4.42
C ALA A 23 -2.18 3.03 4.80
N PHE A 24 -1.44 1.94 4.68
CA PHE A 24 -1.87 0.60 5.04
C PHE A 24 -1.21 0.19 6.36
N THR A 25 -1.96 -0.49 7.22
CA THR A 25 -1.48 -1.02 8.51
C THR A 25 -2.04 -2.40 8.76
N GLY A 26 -1.27 -3.28 9.39
CA GLY A 26 -1.75 -4.59 9.84
C GLY A 26 -0.64 -5.44 10.42
N HIS A 27 -0.84 -6.76 10.46
CA HIS A 27 0.17 -7.71 10.92
C HIS A 27 0.46 -8.78 9.85
N PHE A 28 1.76 -9.01 9.61
CA PHE A 28 2.20 -10.05 8.70
C PHE A 28 2.21 -11.40 9.44
N THR A 29 1.14 -12.18 9.24
CA THR A 29 1.01 -13.56 9.78
C THR A 29 1.08 -14.65 8.70
N GLY A 30 1.17 -14.24 7.43
CA GLY A 30 1.11 -15.14 6.28
C GLY A 30 2.48 -15.50 5.72
N THR A 31 2.48 -16.00 4.48
CA THR A 31 3.70 -16.32 3.73
C THR A 31 3.76 -15.42 2.49
N PHE A 32 4.95 -14.88 2.19
CA PHE A 32 5.23 -14.13 0.97
C PHE A 32 6.55 -14.64 0.37
N GLY A 33 6.48 -15.40 -0.71
CA GLY A 33 7.64 -16.12 -1.24
C GLY A 33 8.23 -17.06 -0.17
N LYS A 34 9.48 -16.82 0.23
CA LYS A 34 10.17 -17.57 1.29
C LYS A 34 10.01 -16.95 2.69
N LEU A 35 9.41 -15.77 2.78
CA LEU A 35 9.22 -15.06 4.05
C LEU A 35 7.97 -15.58 4.74
N LYS A 36 8.09 -15.84 6.04
CA LYS A 36 6.97 -16.24 6.90
C LYS A 36 6.82 -15.22 8.02
N GLY A 37 5.65 -14.62 8.09
CA GLY A 37 5.30 -13.66 9.11
C GLY A 37 5.07 -14.34 10.46
N THR A 38 5.45 -13.65 11.53
CA THR A 38 5.24 -14.09 12.92
C THR A 38 4.22 -13.21 13.65
N GLY A 39 3.52 -12.35 12.91
CA GLY A 39 2.60 -11.35 13.44
C GLY A 39 3.27 -10.01 13.70
N GLN A 40 4.41 -9.71 13.07
CA GLN A 40 5.03 -8.39 13.19
C GLN A 40 4.15 -7.30 12.54
N PRO A 41 4.12 -6.08 13.12
CA PRO A 41 3.38 -4.99 12.53
C PRO A 41 4.00 -4.55 11.22
N ILE A 42 3.16 -4.16 10.28
CA ILE A 42 3.56 -3.55 9.02
C ILE A 42 2.82 -2.24 8.81
N ARG A 43 3.51 -1.26 8.22
CA ARG A 43 2.95 -0.01 7.73
C ARG A 43 3.66 0.41 6.45
N PHE A 44 2.92 0.57 5.36
CA PHE A 44 3.43 1.06 4.09
C PHE A 44 2.44 2.01 3.45
N ILE A 45 2.88 2.76 2.45
CA ILE A 45 2.04 3.71 1.71
C ILE A 45 1.79 3.19 0.30
N ALA A 46 0.67 3.62 -0.29
CA ALA A 46 0.45 3.53 -1.72
C ALA A 46 -0.08 4.86 -2.26
N LYS A 47 0.08 5.05 -3.57
CA LYS A 47 -0.55 6.13 -4.31
C LYS A 47 -1.22 5.56 -5.54
N ASP A 48 -2.47 5.96 -5.70
CA ASP A 48 -3.27 5.62 -6.86
C ASP A 48 -3.56 6.90 -7.64
N LEU A 49 -3.55 6.75 -8.97
CA LEU A 49 -4.12 7.69 -9.92
C LEU A 49 -5.28 6.97 -10.61
N LEU A 50 -6.45 7.56 -10.54
CA LEU A 50 -7.71 7.00 -10.99
C LEU A 50 -8.30 7.88 -12.08
N LYS A 51 -8.84 7.25 -13.13
CA LYS A 51 -9.72 7.91 -14.09
C LYS A 51 -11.17 7.54 -13.83
N LEU A 52 -12.06 8.52 -13.92
CA LEU A 52 -13.49 8.41 -13.69
C LEU A 52 -14.27 8.66 -14.98
N ALA A 53 -15.28 7.84 -15.26
CA ALA A 53 -16.30 8.12 -16.26
C ALA A 53 -17.64 7.56 -15.78
N ASP A 54 -18.73 8.31 -15.95
CA ASP A 54 -20.08 7.93 -15.55
C ASP A 54 -20.19 7.43 -14.09
N GLY A 55 -19.48 8.12 -13.19
CA GLY A 55 -19.44 7.80 -11.75
C GLY A 55 -18.68 6.51 -11.40
N LYS A 56 -17.92 5.94 -12.34
CA LYS A 56 -17.15 4.70 -12.16
C LYS A 56 -15.66 4.93 -12.39
N VAL A 57 -14.83 4.16 -11.70
CA VAL A 57 -13.39 4.07 -12.00
C VAL A 57 -13.20 3.27 -13.29
N THR A 58 -12.59 3.86 -14.31
CA THR A 58 -12.26 3.19 -15.58
C THR A 58 -10.80 2.77 -15.66
N ASN A 59 -9.92 3.46 -14.94
CA ASN A 59 -8.48 3.18 -14.92
C ASN A 59 -7.94 3.37 -13.51
N ASN A 60 -6.97 2.54 -13.14
CA ASN A 60 -6.20 2.65 -11.91
C ASN A 60 -4.73 2.43 -12.26
N TRP A 61 -3.91 3.46 -12.03
CA TRP A 61 -2.46 3.37 -12.03
C TRP A 61 -1.99 3.50 -10.60
N HIS A 62 -1.12 2.60 -10.16
CA HIS A 62 -0.90 2.38 -8.75
C HIS A 62 0.59 2.11 -8.48
N ILE A 63 1.11 2.70 -7.40
CA ILE A 63 2.45 2.45 -6.88
C ILE A 63 2.37 2.23 -5.37
N GLU A 64 3.06 1.21 -4.91
CA GLU A 64 3.26 0.88 -3.50
C GLU A 64 4.71 1.12 -3.07
N ASP A 65 4.89 1.53 -1.82
CA ASP A 65 6.19 1.48 -1.14
C ASP A 65 6.53 0.04 -0.72
N ASN A 66 6.79 -0.78 -1.74
CA ASN A 66 7.15 -2.19 -1.57
C ASN A 66 8.49 -2.37 -0.88
N LEU A 67 9.41 -1.41 -0.98
CA LEU A 67 10.70 -1.48 -0.28
C LEU A 67 10.49 -1.45 1.24
N THR A 68 9.72 -0.48 1.75
CA THR A 68 9.38 -0.40 3.17
C THR A 68 8.66 -1.66 3.64
N LEU A 69 7.70 -2.16 2.86
CA LEU A 69 6.97 -3.40 3.17
C LEU A 69 7.92 -4.61 3.24
N LEU A 70 8.77 -4.81 2.23
CA LEU A 70 9.73 -5.92 2.18
C LEU A 70 10.73 -5.87 3.33
N GLN A 71 11.19 -4.68 3.73
CA GLN A 71 12.05 -4.52 4.91
C GLN A 71 11.36 -4.95 6.19
N GLN A 72 10.09 -4.59 6.39
CA GLN A 72 9.31 -4.98 7.57
C GLN A 72 8.96 -6.48 7.59
N MET A 73 8.84 -7.10 6.41
CA MET A 73 8.69 -8.56 6.28
C MET A 73 10.01 -9.33 6.44
N GLY A 74 11.15 -8.64 6.54
CA GLY A 74 12.48 -9.25 6.64
C GLY A 74 13.06 -9.75 5.32
N GLY A 75 12.54 -9.28 4.18
CA GLY A 75 12.99 -9.67 2.84
C GLY A 75 14.16 -8.85 2.29
N VAL A 76 14.36 -7.64 2.81
CA VAL A 76 15.45 -6.72 2.42
C VAL A 76 15.97 -6.05 3.68
N ALA A 77 17.29 -5.94 3.83
CA ALA A 77 17.87 -5.22 4.97
C ALA A 77 17.56 -3.71 4.88
N LYS A 78 17.40 -3.06 6.04
CA LYS A 78 17.47 -1.60 6.07
C LYS A 78 18.92 -1.19 5.86
N LEU A 79 19.14 -0.14 5.09
CA LEU A 79 20.44 0.51 5.06
C LEU A 79 20.59 1.28 6.37
N ASP A 80 21.63 0.97 7.14
CA ASP A 80 22.06 1.81 8.24
C ASP A 80 22.67 3.08 7.61
N MET A 81 21.99 4.21 7.78
CA MET A 81 22.47 5.53 7.38
C MET A 81 22.98 6.30 8.58
#